data_AF-A0AA38ZJ51-F1
#
_entry.id   AF-A0AA38ZJ51-F1
#
_cell.length_a   1.000
_cell.length_b   1.000
_cell.length_c   1.000
_cell.angle_alpha   90.00
_cell.angle_beta   90.00
_cell.angle_gamma   90.00
#
_symmetry.space_group_name_H-M   'P 1'
#
loop_
_entity.id
_entity.type
_entity.pdbx_description
1 polymer ?
#
loop_
_entity_poly.entity_id
_entity_poly.type
_entity_poly.pdbx_seq_one_letter_code
_entity_poly.pdbx_strand_id
1 'polypeptide(L)'
;MKALVFLVIANGIAAAYSLVQGLRCVVSMVRGSVLFSKPLAWAIFSGDQVIAYLTLAAVAAAAQSAVFSELGQPELQWMKVCNMYGKFCNQVGEGLVSAVGVSLSMVVLSGISAFSLFRLYGGNKGTSSGRW
;
A
#
# COMPACT_ATOMS: atom_id res chain seq x y z
N MET A 1 11.79 -17.06 6.30
CA MET A 1 12.14 -16.70 4.90
C MET A 1 10.92 -16.47 3.99
N LYS A 2 9.87 -17.30 4.02
CA LYS A 2 8.66 -17.09 3.17
C LYS A 2 8.00 -15.70 3.34
N ALA A 3 8.00 -15.15 4.56
CA ALA A 3 7.47 -13.81 4.83
C ALA A 3 8.23 -12.68 4.10
N LEU A 4 9.55 -12.79 3.97
CA LEU A 4 10.35 -11.81 3.23
C LEU A 4 10.08 -11.89 1.73
N VAL A 5 9.91 -13.10 1.19
CA VAL A 5 9.51 -13.29 -0.21
C VAL A 5 8.13 -12.67 -0.46
N PHE A 6 7.19 -12.89 0.46
CA PHE A 6 5.87 -12.26 0.38
C PHE A 6 5.95 -10.72 0.41
N LEU A 7 6.78 -10.15 1.29
CA LEU A 7 7.03 -8.72 1.35
C LEU A 7 7.57 -8.16 0.03
N VAL A 8 8.54 -8.83 -0.59
CA VAL A 8 9.12 -8.40 -1.87
C VAL A 8 8.07 -8.44 -2.99
N ILE A 9 7.29 -9.53 -3.08
CA ILE A 9 6.24 -9.66 -4.09
C ILE A 9 5.15 -8.60 -3.89
N ALA A 10 4.69 -8.38 -2.66
CA ALA A 10 3.69 -7.37 -2.34
C ALA A 10 4.16 -5.96 -2.71
N ASN A 11 5.41 -5.60 -2.39
CA ASN A 11 5.98 -4.31 -2.79
C ASN A 11 6.16 -4.20 -4.31
N GLY A 12 6.49 -5.29 -5.01
CA GLY A 12 6.55 -5.32 -6.47
C GLY A 12 5.19 -5.04 -7.12
N ILE A 13 4.12 -5.66 -6.61
CA ILE A 13 2.74 -5.40 -7.06
C ILE A 13 2.35 -3.94 -6.76
N ALA A 14 2.66 -3.45 -5.56
CA ALA A 14 2.39 -2.08 -5.16
C ALA A 14 3.11 -1.08 -6.08
N ALA A 15 4.38 -1.31 -6.39
CA ALA A 15 5.16 -0.47 -7.32
C ALA A 15 4.57 -0.48 -8.74
N ALA A 16 4.20 -1.64 -9.27
CA ALA A 16 3.56 -1.74 -10.58
C ALA A 16 2.22 -0.97 -10.61
N TYR A 17 1.41 -1.10 -9.56
CA TYR A 17 0.18 -0.35 -9.42
C TYR A 17 0.42 1.17 -9.36
N SER A 18 1.38 1.63 -8.55
CA SER A 18 1.77 3.04 -8.46
C SER A 18 2.26 3.60 -9.78
N LEU A 19 3.02 2.82 -10.57
CA LEU A 19 3.45 3.24 -11.91
C LEU A 19 2.25 3.44 -12.84
N VAL A 20 1.28 2.52 -12.85
CA VAL A 20 0.07 2.66 -13.66
C VAL A 20 -0.74 3.89 -13.25
N GLN A 21 -0.89 4.13 -11.94
CA GLN A 21 -1.58 5.33 -11.44
C GLN A 21 -0.82 6.63 -11.78
N GLY A 22 0.50 6.62 -11.65
CA GLY A 22 1.37 7.74 -12.02
C GLY A 22 1.27 8.08 -13.50
N LEU A 23 1.32 7.06 -14.38
CA LEU A 23 1.13 7.24 -15.82
C LEU A 23 -0.24 7.84 -16.15
N ARG A 24 -1.31 7.36 -15.50
CA ARG A 24 -2.64 7.96 -15.67
C ARG A 24 -2.67 9.42 -15.25
N CYS A 25 -2.05 9.76 -14.12
CA CYS A 25 -1.96 11.13 -13.63
C CYS A 25 -1.24 12.04 -14.65
N VAL A 26 -0.07 11.60 -15.15
CA VAL A 26 0.69 12.33 -16.17
C VAL A 26 -0.11 12.51 -17.47
N VAL A 27 -0.75 11.46 -17.97
CA VAL A 27 -1.59 11.55 -19.17
C VAL A 27 -2.77 12.51 -18.97
N SER A 28 -3.39 12.51 -17.78
CA SER A 28 -4.48 13.44 -17.46
C SER A 28 -4.01 14.89 -17.42
N MET A 29 -2.81 15.15 -16.89
CA MET A 29 -2.18 16.47 -16.88
C MET A 29 -1.89 16.97 -18.31
N VAL A 30 -1.34 16.12 -19.17
CA VAL A 30 -1.00 16.47 -20.56
C VAL A 30 -2.26 16.73 -21.41
N ARG A 31 -3.33 15.96 -21.22
CA ARG A 31 -4.59 16.13 -21.96
C ARG A 31 -5.46 17.29 -21.47
N GLY A 32 -5.16 17.88 -20.31
CA GLY A 32 -5.95 18.97 -19.70
C GLY A 32 -7.37 18.58 -19.26
N SER A 33 -7.79 17.33 -19.46
CA SER A 33 -9.07 16.80 -18.99
C SER A 33 -8.84 15.88 -17.79
N VAL A 34 -9.51 16.16 -16.67
CA VAL A 34 -9.58 15.19 -15.58
C VAL A 34 -10.46 14.04 -16.05
N LEU A 35 -9.87 12.88 -16.33
CA LEU A 35 -10.61 11.70 -16.80
C LEU A 35 -11.37 11.05 -15.62
N PHE A 36 -12.28 11.80 -15.00
CA PHE A 36 -13.00 11.40 -13.79
C PHE A 36 -14.39 10.90 -14.16
N SER A 37 -14.54 9.58 -14.23
CA SER A 37 -15.86 8.94 -14.30
C SER A 37 -16.16 8.22 -12.99
N LYS A 38 -17.44 8.17 -12.60
CA LYS A 38 -17.89 7.44 -11.40
C LYS A 38 -17.36 5.99 -11.31
N PRO A 39 -17.42 5.16 -12.37
CA PRO A 39 -16.88 3.80 -12.30
C PRO A 39 -15.35 3.78 -12.16
N LEU A 40 -14.63 4.74 -12.75
CA LEU A 40 -13.19 4.84 -12.63
C LEU A 40 -12.76 5.24 -11.22
N ALA A 41 -13.50 6.15 -10.57
CA ALA A 41 -13.26 6.53 -9.18
C ALA A 41 -13.45 5.32 -8.22
N TRP A 42 -14.47 4.50 -8.46
CA TRP A 42 -14.66 3.24 -7.73
C TRP A 42 -13.51 2.26 -7.96
N ALA A 43 -13.07 2.08 -9.20
CA ALA A 43 -11.95 1.19 -9.52
C ALA A 43 -10.63 1.64 -8.86
N ILE A 44 -10.35 2.95 -8.82
CA ILE A 44 -9.19 3.50 -8.12
C ILE A 44 -9.29 3.22 -6.63
N PHE A 45 -10.42 3.58 -6.00
CA PHE A 45 -10.64 3.37 -4.57
C PHE A 45 -10.49 1.88 -4.17
N SER A 46 -11.12 0.97 -4.93
CA SER A 46 -10.98 -0.47 -4.68
C SER A 46 -9.54 -0.96 -4.86
N GLY A 47 -8.82 -0.46 -5.87
CA GLY A 47 -7.41 -0.76 -6.07
C GLY A 47 -6.54 -0.28 -4.91
N ASP A 48 -6.68 0.99 -4.50
CA ASP A 48 -5.93 1.57 -3.39
C ASP A 48 -6.15 0.80 -2.08
N GLN A 49 -7.40 0.41 -1.80
CA GLN A 49 -7.75 -0.42 -0.64
C GLN A 49 -7.07 -1.79 -0.69
N VAL A 50 -7.16 -2.50 -1.82
CA VAL A 50 -6.53 -3.84 -1.96
C VAL A 50 -5.03 -3.75 -1.77
N ILE A 51 -4.37 -2.76 -2.37
CA ILE A 51 -2.91 -2.61 -2.25
C ILE A 51 -2.53 -2.22 -0.82
N ALA A 52 -3.26 -1.33 -0.15
CA ALA A 52 -3.01 -0.96 1.23
C ALA A 52 -3.09 -2.17 2.18
N TYR A 53 -4.13 -3.00 2.05
CA TYR A 53 -4.25 -4.21 2.87
C TYR A 53 -3.17 -5.24 2.54
N LEU A 54 -2.83 -5.41 1.27
CA LEU A 54 -1.78 -6.33 0.84
C LEU A 54 -0.42 -5.93 1.43
N THR A 55 -0.04 -4.66 1.32
CA THR A 55 1.24 -4.16 1.87
C THR A 55 1.26 -4.24 3.39
N LEU A 56 0.13 -3.93 4.04
CA LEU A 56 0.03 -3.99 5.50
C LEU A 56 0.18 -5.44 6.02
N ALA A 57 -0.49 -6.39 5.38
CA ALA A 57 -0.37 -7.81 5.72
C ALA A 57 1.06 -8.32 5.51
N ALA A 58 1.72 -7.90 4.43
CA ALA A 58 3.08 -8.29 4.13
C ALA A 58 4.10 -7.72 5.12
N VAL A 59 3.95 -6.43 5.46
CA VAL A 59 4.76 -5.76 6.49
C VAL A 59 4.55 -6.43 7.85
N ALA A 60 3.31 -6.71 8.25
CA ALA A 60 3.03 -7.37 9.52
C ALA A 60 3.67 -8.76 9.63
N ALA A 61 3.55 -9.59 8.58
CA ALA A 61 4.15 -10.91 8.54
C ALA A 61 5.70 -10.86 8.57
N ALA A 62 6.30 -9.90 7.84
CA ALA A 62 7.74 -9.69 7.83
C ALA A 62 8.25 -9.15 9.18
N ALA A 63 7.53 -8.20 9.79
CA ALA A 63 7.86 -7.64 11.09
C ALA A 63 7.83 -8.70 12.18
N GLN A 64 6.78 -9.53 12.23
CA GLN A 64 6.72 -10.65 13.18
C GLN A 64 7.90 -11.62 12.99
N SER A 65 8.26 -11.93 11.74
CA SER A 65 9.42 -12.77 11.44
C SER A 65 10.74 -12.14 11.87
N ALA A 66 10.87 -10.81 11.74
CA ALA A 66 12.05 -10.07 12.17
C ALA A 66 12.18 -10.04 13.71
N VAL A 67 11.07 -9.83 14.43
CA VAL A 67 11.04 -9.86 15.90
C VAL A 67 11.50 -11.22 16.42
N PHE A 68 11.01 -12.31 15.82
CA PHE A 68 11.52 -13.63 16.17
C PHE A 68 13.03 -13.72 15.91
N SER A 69 13.50 -13.27 14.73
CA SER A 69 14.92 -13.32 14.31
C SER A 69 15.89 -12.64 15.28
N GLU A 70 15.45 -11.56 15.93
CA GLU A 70 16.21 -10.80 16.92
C GLU A 70 16.13 -11.40 18.33
N LEU A 71 14.91 -11.67 18.81
CA LEU A 71 14.68 -12.05 20.21
C LEU A 71 14.86 -13.55 20.47
N GLY A 72 14.66 -14.39 19.46
CA GLY A 72 14.56 -15.83 19.62
C GLY A 72 13.28 -16.24 20.38
N GLN A 73 12.98 -17.54 20.39
CA GLN A 73 11.91 -18.13 21.21
C GLN A 73 12.40 -19.43 21.84
N PRO A 74 12.78 -19.44 23.12
CA PRO A 74 13.38 -20.62 23.77
C PRO A 74 12.41 -21.80 23.86
N GLU A 75 11.12 -21.54 24.12
CA GLU A 75 10.04 -22.54 24.17
C GLU A 75 9.86 -23.31 22.85
N LEU A 76 10.17 -22.65 21.73
CA LEU A 76 10.08 -23.22 20.39
C LEU A 76 11.46 -23.66 19.85
N GLN A 77 12.49 -23.68 20.71
CA GLN A 77 13.89 -23.94 20.34
C GLN A 77 14.40 -23.02 19.21
N TRP A 78 13.83 -21.83 19.08
CA TRP A 78 14.09 -20.92 17.98
C TRP A 78 15.24 -19.97 18.35
N MET A 79 16.40 -20.21 17.73
CA MET A 79 17.64 -19.49 18.03
C MET A 79 17.65 -18.07 17.45
N LYS A 80 18.38 -17.15 18.10
CA LYS A 80 18.61 -15.78 17.61
C LYS A 80 19.45 -15.79 16.33
N VAL A 81 18.80 -15.65 15.19
CA VAL A 81 19.46 -15.69 13.87
C VAL A 81 20.33 -14.44 13.66
N CYS A 82 19.86 -13.28 14.12
CA CYS A 82 20.55 -12.02 13.86
C CYS A 82 21.87 -11.86 14.64
N ASN A 83 22.07 -12.62 15.70
CA ASN A 83 23.37 -12.69 16.38
C ASN A 83 24.45 -13.35 15.51
N MET A 84 24.06 -14.30 14.65
CA MET A 84 24.97 -14.96 13.70
C MET A 84 25.09 -14.18 12.37
N TYR A 85 23.99 -13.58 11.91
CA TYR A 85 23.89 -12.92 10.59
C TYR A 85 23.53 -11.43 10.68
N GLY A 86 24.25 -10.67 11.52
CA GLY A 86 23.93 -9.26 11.82
C GLY A 86 23.84 -8.35 10.60
N LYS A 87 24.78 -8.47 9.64
CA LYS A 87 24.76 -7.64 8.40
C LYS A 87 23.49 -7.86 7.57
N PHE A 88 23.06 -9.11 7.43
CA PHE A 88 21.83 -9.44 6.71
C PHE A 88 20.60 -8.90 7.45
N CYS A 89 20.55 -9.06 8.78
CA CYS A 89 19.45 -8.53 9.58
C CYS A 89 19.36 -7.01 9.53
N ASN A 90 20.49 -6.29 9.54
CA ASN A 90 20.49 -4.84 9.39
C ASN A 90 19.90 -4.41 8.03
N GLN A 91 20.35 -5.04 6.94
CA GLN A 91 19.85 -4.74 5.59
C GLN A 91 18.36 -5.08 5.42
N VAL A 92 17.91 -6.20 5.98
CA VAL A 92 16.48 -6.57 5.98
C VAL A 92 15.68 -5.59 6.83
N GLY A 93 16.22 -5.14 7.97
CA GLY A 93 15.60 -4.13 8.83
C GLY A 93 15.37 -2.81 8.11
N GLU A 94 16.38 -2.30 7.40
CA GLU A 94 16.27 -1.09 6.56
C GLU A 94 15.19 -1.25 5.47
N GLY A 95 15.16 -2.43 4.82
CA GLY A 95 14.12 -2.78 3.85
C GLY A 95 12.71 -2.84 4.45
N LEU A 96 12.58 -3.35 5.68
CA LEU A 96 11.30 -3.42 6.38
C LEU A 96 10.81 -2.02 6.78
N VAL A 97 11.69 -1.15 7.28
CA VAL A 97 11.34 0.24 7.62
C VAL A 97 10.84 1.00 6.41
N SER A 98 11.52 0.86 5.26
CA SER A 98 11.04 1.48 4.02
C SER A 98 9.69 0.90 3.57
N ALA A 99 9.46 -0.41 3.68
CA ALA A 99 8.18 -1.04 3.38
C ALA A 99 7.04 -0.59 4.32
N VAL A 100 7.31 -0.31 5.59
CA VAL A 100 6.35 0.33 6.51
C VAL A 100 5.95 1.71 5.96
N GLY A 101 6.94 2.49 5.50
CA GLY A 101 6.69 3.78 4.86
C GLY A 101 5.78 3.67 3.63
N VAL A 102 6.02 2.68 2.75
CA VAL A 102 5.17 2.40 1.59
C VAL A 102 3.76 1.99 2.03
N SER A 103 3.63 1.16 3.06
CA SER A 103 2.31 0.73 3.55
C SER A 103 1.51 1.91 4.10
N LEU A 104 2.14 2.81 4.85
CA LEU A 104 1.48 4.00 5.40
C LEU A 104 1.04 4.97 4.29
N SER A 105 1.88 5.17 3.26
CA SER A 105 1.50 6.03 2.14
C SER A 105 0.31 5.45 1.36
N MET A 106 0.25 4.12 1.18
CA MET A 106 -0.91 3.45 0.57
C MET A 106 -2.19 3.60 1.39
N VAL A 107 -2.11 3.53 2.72
CA VAL A 107 -3.27 3.81 3.59
C VAL A 107 -3.77 5.24 3.40
N VAL A 108 -2.86 6.21 3.33
CA VAL A 108 -3.22 7.62 3.11
C VAL A 108 -3.86 7.81 1.72
N LEU A 109 -3.28 7.23 0.66
CA LEU A 109 -3.85 7.28 -0.69
C LEU A 109 -5.26 6.70 -0.73
N SER A 110 -5.47 5.58 -0.06
CA SER A 110 -6.77 4.92 0.08
C SER A 110 -7.80 5.80 0.82
N GLY A 111 -7.37 6.56 1.83
CA GLY A 111 -8.21 7.55 2.51
C GLY A 111 -8.57 8.73 1.61
N ILE A 112 -7.61 9.23 0.82
CA ILE A 112 -7.84 10.32 -0.14
C ILE A 112 -8.81 9.87 -1.25
N SER A 113 -8.65 8.66 -1.80
CA SER A 113 -9.54 8.16 -2.84
C SER A 113 -10.95 7.93 -2.30
N ALA A 114 -11.10 7.41 -1.08
CA ALA A 114 -12.40 7.32 -0.40
C ALA A 114 -13.07 8.70 -0.27
N PHE A 115 -12.33 9.69 0.26
CA PHE A 115 -12.84 11.06 0.41
C PHE A 115 -13.29 11.65 -0.93
N SER A 116 -12.48 11.47 -1.98
CA SER A 116 -12.79 11.94 -3.33
C SER A 116 -14.05 11.29 -3.90
N LEU A 117 -14.24 9.98 -3.68
CA LEU A 117 -15.39 9.20 -4.13
C LEU A 117 -16.67 9.67 -3.44
N PHE A 118 -16.65 9.81 -2.12
CA PHE A 118 -17.82 10.28 -1.37
C PHE A 118 -18.20 11.72 -1.73
N ARG A 119 -17.21 12.60 -1.94
CA ARG A 119 -17.45 13.97 -2.39
C ARG A 119 -18.07 14.03 -3.79
N LEU A 120 -17.66 13.15 -4.71
CA LEU A 120 -18.23 13.06 -6.06
C LEU A 120 -19.73 12.73 -6.04
N TYR A 121 -20.17 11.88 -5.12
CA TYR A 121 -21.60 11.57 -4.94
C TYR A 121 -22.35 12.66 -4.17
N GLY A 122 -21.71 13.32 -3.20
CA GLY A 122 -22.31 14.43 -2.43
C GLY A 122 -22.54 15.70 -3.24
N GLY A 123 -21.64 16.04 -4.17
CA GLY A 123 -21.74 17.25 -5.01
C GLY A 123 -22.88 17.23 -6.03
N ASN A 124 -23.40 16.04 -6.39
CA ASN A 124 -24.48 15.91 -7.37
C ASN A 124 -25.88 16.31 -6.83
N LYS A 125 -25.98 16.70 -5.55
CA LYS A 125 -27.23 17.15 -4.93
C LYS A 125 -27.57 18.62 -5.21
N GLY A 126 -26.63 19.39 -5.79
CA GLY A 126 -26.81 20.82 -6.10
C GLY A 126 -27.24 21.16 -7.54
N THR A 127 -27.27 20.19 -8.45
CA THR A 127 -27.58 20.42 -9.89
C THR A 127 -28.77 19.56 -10.35
N SER A 128 -29.87 19.57 -9.59
CA SER A 128 -31.14 18.95 -10.03
C SER A 128 -32.39 19.76 -9.70
N SER A 129 -32.26 21.01 -9.23
CA SER A 129 -33.42 21.84 -8.85
C SER A 129 -33.72 22.98 -9.83
N GLY A 130 -33.24 22.89 -11.07
CA GLY A 130 -33.40 23.95 -12.08
C GLY A 130 -33.88 23.43 -13.42
N ARG A 131 -34.96 22.65 -13.46
CA ARG A 131 -35.74 22.42 -14.69
C ARG A 131 -37.10 21.78 -14.39
N TRP A 132 -38.07 22.60 -14.01
CA TRP A 132 -39.49 22.53 -14.37
C TRP A 132 -40.07 23.93 -14.18
#